data_AF-A0A7R8UDZ8-F1
#
_entry.id   AF-A0A7R8UDZ8-F1
#
_cell.length_a   1.000
_cell.length_b   1.000
_cell.length_c   1.000
_cell.angle_alpha   90.00
_cell.angle_beta   90.00
_cell.angle_gamma   90.00
#
_symmetry.space_group_name_H-M   'P 1'
#
loop_
_entity.id
_entity.type
_entity.pdbx_description
1 polymer ?
#
loop_
_entity_poly.entity_id
_entity_poly.type
_entity_poly.pdbx_seq_one_letter_code
_entity_poly.pdbx_strand_id
1 'polypeptide(L)'
;MAGGTNTFDVRDVVPDLETVPKLLYNRILSYCRTNPPDLAQAKQLFITSLDKQIEYLLSKQSYSEIFDCFQDALNLFPDDSDVLNVLGVALNSLLHFHEHATRWTKSMTFRKYSSIPIGFRTSMRPPVTIHQVKELVDELRSQNLITSDVLTVGVAQEICVLNKALFLENSRRFPNVFIDVTKTLDRPRILPAHDPTTTSMVEDIRDQIQKATESSVFLKVAEDIYCVPTILGLLAGYPIVYWYQPCVGDAHCLSGIDLQVFKVLQGNDVLSSFSCPRDLVNEPVIKQTLDAWKCITDRSKDFHVETVTTKNEFTVNL
;
A
#
# COMPACT_ATOMS: atom_id res chain seq x y z
N MET A 1 -53.02 -22.68 15.38
CA MET A 1 -51.80 -22.00 14.92
C MET A 1 -50.62 -22.84 15.40
N ALA A 2 -49.68 -23.23 14.53
CA ALA A 2 -48.51 -24.01 14.92
C ALA A 2 -47.25 -23.22 14.54
N GLY A 3 -46.44 -22.87 15.54
CA GLY A 3 -45.15 -22.22 15.32
C GLY A 3 -44.08 -23.26 15.03
N GLY A 4 -43.78 -23.49 13.75
CA GLY A 4 -42.66 -24.33 13.35
C GLY A 4 -41.34 -23.57 13.51
N THR A 5 -40.52 -23.95 14.47
CA THR A 5 -39.13 -23.48 14.56
C THR A 5 -38.30 -24.17 13.47
N ASN A 6 -38.07 -23.50 12.35
CA ASN A 6 -37.15 -23.98 11.32
C ASN A 6 -35.71 -23.98 11.86
N THR A 7 -35.30 -25.11 12.44
CA THR A 7 -33.89 -25.40 12.73
C THR A 7 -33.16 -25.61 11.41
N PHE A 8 -32.39 -24.61 11.00
CA PHE A 8 -31.58 -24.63 9.78
C PHE A 8 -30.39 -25.59 9.99
N ASP A 9 -30.44 -26.81 9.43
CA ASP A 9 -29.27 -27.69 9.41
C ASP A 9 -28.30 -27.21 8.34
N VAL A 10 -27.07 -26.89 8.77
CA VAL A 10 -25.95 -26.49 7.92
C VAL A 10 -25.67 -27.51 6.80
N ARG A 11 -26.00 -28.79 7.01
CA ARG A 11 -25.72 -29.90 6.09
C ARG A 11 -26.59 -29.89 4.83
N ASP A 12 -27.83 -29.39 4.93
CA ASP A 12 -28.78 -29.31 3.80
C ASP A 12 -28.33 -28.32 2.71
N VAL A 13 -27.27 -27.54 3.00
CA VAL A 13 -26.77 -26.43 2.18
C VAL A 13 -25.55 -26.84 1.34
N VAL A 14 -24.84 -27.89 1.74
CA VAL A 14 -23.54 -28.30 1.17
C VAL A 14 -23.60 -28.75 -0.30
N PRO A 15 -24.65 -29.44 -0.81
CA PRO A 15 -24.66 -29.93 -2.20
C PRO A 15 -24.75 -28.84 -3.28
N ASP A 16 -25.23 -27.64 -2.96
CA ASP A 16 -25.55 -26.57 -3.93
C ASP A 16 -24.39 -25.56 -4.12
N LEU A 17 -23.21 -25.89 -3.55
CA LEU A 17 -22.01 -25.05 -3.47
C LEU A 17 -21.31 -24.73 -4.81
N GLU A 18 -21.79 -25.31 -5.91
CA GLU A 18 -21.26 -25.11 -7.28
C GLU A 18 -22.29 -24.46 -8.22
N THR A 19 -23.59 -24.50 -7.88
CA THR A 19 -24.69 -24.23 -8.81
C THR A 19 -25.31 -22.84 -8.68
N VAL A 20 -25.53 -22.29 -7.46
CA VAL A 20 -26.10 -20.93 -7.30
C VAL A 20 -25.51 -20.12 -6.12
N PRO A 21 -24.27 -19.60 -6.22
CA PRO A 21 -23.60 -18.85 -5.14
C PRO A 21 -24.43 -17.70 -4.54
N LYS A 22 -25.15 -16.93 -5.37
CA LYS A 22 -25.98 -15.80 -4.93
C LYS A 22 -27.17 -16.20 -4.05
N LEU A 23 -27.76 -17.37 -4.30
CA LEU A 23 -28.92 -17.88 -3.57
C LEU A 23 -28.51 -18.47 -2.21
N LEU A 24 -27.32 -19.09 -2.18
CA LEU A 24 -26.62 -19.51 -0.97
C LEU A 24 -26.25 -18.32 -0.07
N TYR A 25 -25.54 -17.33 -0.63
CA TYR A 25 -25.12 -16.12 0.09
C TYR A 25 -26.31 -15.41 0.74
N ASN A 26 -27.38 -15.16 -0.01
CA ASN A 26 -28.59 -14.49 0.50
C ASN A 26 -29.29 -15.28 1.64
N ARG A 27 -29.25 -16.62 1.63
CA ARG A 27 -29.78 -17.44 2.72
C ARG A 27 -28.96 -17.29 4.01
N ILE A 28 -27.63 -17.38 3.90
CA ILE A 28 -26.74 -17.28 5.08
C ILE A 28 -26.76 -15.84 5.64
N LEU A 29 -26.71 -14.84 4.77
CA LEU A 29 -26.88 -13.41 5.12
C LEU A 29 -28.20 -13.16 5.88
N SER A 30 -29.32 -13.71 5.41
CA SER A 30 -30.62 -13.60 6.08
C SER A 30 -30.63 -14.31 7.45
N TYR A 31 -29.97 -15.46 7.56
CA TYR A 31 -29.80 -16.18 8.83
C TYR A 31 -28.99 -15.36 9.84
N CYS A 32 -27.81 -14.86 9.46
CA CYS A 32 -26.95 -14.02 10.32
C CYS A 32 -27.62 -12.70 10.74
N ARG A 33 -28.53 -12.16 9.93
CA ARG A 33 -29.34 -10.96 10.27
C ARG A 33 -30.47 -11.23 11.27
N THR A 34 -30.97 -12.45 11.34
CA THR A 34 -32.17 -12.80 12.13
C THR A 34 -31.88 -13.61 13.39
N ASN A 35 -30.73 -14.28 13.44
CA ASN A 35 -30.25 -15.03 14.58
C ASN A 35 -28.82 -14.56 14.88
N PRO A 36 -28.54 -13.90 16.03
CA PRO A 36 -27.17 -13.69 16.48
C PRO A 36 -26.60 -15.06 16.90
N PRO A 37 -25.72 -15.71 16.10
CA PRO A 37 -25.47 -17.14 16.25
C PRO A 37 -24.42 -17.46 17.32
N ASP A 38 -24.31 -18.75 17.65
CA ASP A 38 -23.06 -19.28 18.21
C ASP A 38 -21.91 -19.02 17.22
N LEU A 39 -20.98 -18.16 17.64
CA LEU A 39 -20.42 -17.14 16.74
C LEU A 39 -19.47 -17.71 15.68
N ALA A 40 -18.87 -18.87 15.93
CA ALA A 40 -17.80 -19.41 15.08
C ALA A 40 -18.31 -20.05 13.77
N GLN A 41 -19.26 -20.99 13.84
CA GLN A 41 -19.64 -21.78 12.66
C GLN A 41 -20.42 -20.95 11.64
N ALA A 42 -21.39 -20.15 12.08
CA ALA A 42 -22.17 -19.31 11.19
C ALA A 42 -21.31 -18.23 10.50
N LYS A 43 -20.34 -17.67 11.21
CA LYS A 43 -19.34 -16.74 10.66
C LYS A 43 -18.46 -17.40 9.60
N GLN A 44 -17.94 -18.61 9.87
CA GLN A 44 -17.13 -19.35 8.91
C GLN A 44 -17.92 -19.69 7.63
N LEU A 45 -19.19 -20.10 7.77
CA LEU A 45 -20.10 -20.33 6.64
C LEU A 45 -20.37 -19.05 5.85
N PHE A 46 -20.57 -17.92 6.54
CA PHE A 46 -20.73 -16.62 5.90
C PHE A 46 -19.48 -16.26 5.07
N ILE A 47 -18.29 -16.32 5.66
CA ILE A 47 -17.00 -16.04 4.98
C ILE A 47 -16.83 -16.92 3.74
N THR A 48 -17.01 -18.22 3.85
CA THR A 48 -16.88 -19.15 2.70
C THR A 48 -17.96 -18.94 1.63
N SER A 49 -19.16 -18.48 2.01
CA SER A 49 -20.22 -18.12 1.04
C SER A 49 -19.96 -16.78 0.35
N LEU A 50 -19.38 -15.81 1.07
CA LEU A 50 -18.98 -14.49 0.59
C LEU A 50 -17.85 -14.62 -0.43
N ASP A 51 -16.81 -15.38 -0.10
CA ASP A 51 -15.65 -15.66 -0.96
C ASP A 51 -16.08 -16.28 -2.30
N LYS A 52 -16.86 -17.37 -2.26
CA LYS A 52 -17.41 -18.01 -3.47
C LYS A 52 -18.36 -17.11 -4.27
N GLN A 53 -19.17 -16.28 -3.60
CA GLN A 53 -20.04 -15.32 -4.28
C GLN A 53 -19.22 -14.22 -4.97
N ILE A 54 -18.14 -13.74 -4.34
CA ILE A 54 -17.21 -12.78 -4.94
C ILE A 54 -16.50 -13.40 -6.14
N GLU A 55 -15.93 -14.60 -6.03
CA GLU A 55 -15.28 -15.31 -7.15
C GLU A 55 -16.24 -15.47 -8.34
N TYR A 56 -17.46 -15.92 -8.07
CA TYR A 56 -18.51 -16.01 -9.08
C TYR A 56 -18.79 -14.65 -9.75
N LEU A 57 -19.01 -13.59 -8.97
CA LEU A 57 -19.32 -12.27 -9.49
C LEU A 57 -18.14 -11.64 -10.25
N LEU A 58 -16.89 -11.89 -9.84
CA LEU A 58 -15.68 -11.51 -10.58
C LEU A 58 -15.66 -12.19 -11.96
N SER A 59 -15.96 -13.49 -12.02
CA SER A 59 -16.07 -14.22 -13.31
C SER A 59 -17.18 -13.68 -14.21
N LYS A 60 -18.18 -13.00 -13.64
CA LYS A 60 -19.28 -12.34 -14.35
C LYS A 60 -19.10 -10.84 -14.53
N GLN A 61 -17.96 -10.27 -14.11
CA GLN A 61 -17.70 -8.82 -14.12
C GLN A 61 -18.86 -8.00 -13.51
N SER A 62 -19.53 -8.56 -12.50
CA SER A 62 -20.79 -8.07 -11.94
C SER A 62 -20.54 -7.19 -10.72
N TYR A 63 -19.73 -6.15 -10.93
CA TYR A 63 -19.03 -5.42 -9.88
C TYR A 63 -19.94 -4.72 -8.87
N SER A 64 -21.13 -4.24 -9.27
CA SER A 64 -22.09 -3.65 -8.33
C SER A 64 -22.52 -4.64 -7.24
N GLU A 65 -22.78 -5.89 -7.62
CA GLU A 65 -23.20 -6.93 -6.67
C GLU A 65 -22.06 -7.35 -5.74
N ILE A 66 -20.79 -7.14 -6.15
CA ILE A 66 -19.62 -7.36 -5.29
C ILE A 66 -19.62 -6.31 -4.17
N PHE A 67 -19.87 -5.04 -4.50
CA PHE A 67 -19.96 -3.98 -3.49
C PHE A 67 -21.18 -4.13 -2.57
N ASP A 68 -22.31 -4.66 -3.06
CA ASP A 68 -23.43 -5.05 -2.20
C ASP A 68 -22.99 -6.13 -1.19
N CYS A 69 -22.28 -7.17 -1.64
CA CYS A 69 -21.74 -8.22 -0.77
C CYS A 69 -20.70 -7.69 0.24
N PHE A 70 -19.88 -6.71 -0.15
CA PHE A 70 -18.91 -6.05 0.73
C PHE A 70 -19.62 -5.26 1.83
N GLN A 71 -20.63 -4.46 1.46
CA GLN A 71 -21.40 -3.64 2.39
C GLN A 71 -22.19 -4.50 3.37
N ASP A 72 -22.77 -5.60 2.90
CA ASP A 72 -23.50 -6.57 3.72
C ASP A 72 -22.57 -7.33 4.69
N ALA A 73 -21.36 -7.68 4.26
CA ALA A 73 -20.35 -8.27 5.13
C ALA A 73 -19.86 -7.32 6.23
N LEU A 74 -19.54 -6.07 5.88
CA LEU A 74 -19.12 -5.05 6.84
C LEU A 74 -20.23 -4.62 7.81
N ASN A 75 -21.50 -4.68 7.39
CA ASN A 75 -22.65 -4.43 8.26
C ASN A 75 -22.83 -5.52 9.35
N LEU A 76 -22.31 -6.73 9.13
CA LEU A 76 -22.35 -7.83 10.11
C LEU A 76 -21.05 -7.93 10.91
N PHE A 77 -19.90 -7.75 10.26
CA PHE A 77 -18.56 -8.06 10.81
C PHE A 77 -17.55 -6.94 10.47
N PRO A 78 -17.71 -5.71 11.02
CA PRO A 78 -16.98 -4.52 10.56
C PRO A 78 -15.47 -4.54 10.84
N ASP A 79 -15.03 -5.20 11.91
CA ASP A 79 -13.63 -5.22 12.38
C ASP A 79 -13.01 -6.64 12.29
N ASP A 80 -13.60 -7.56 11.51
CA ASP A 80 -13.23 -8.98 11.52
C ASP A 80 -12.14 -9.35 10.51
N SER A 81 -11.01 -9.90 10.97
CA SER A 81 -9.83 -10.21 10.15
C SER A 81 -10.11 -11.05 8.90
N ASP A 82 -11.00 -12.04 9.00
CA ASP A 82 -11.19 -13.04 7.95
C ASP A 82 -12.09 -12.48 6.85
N VAL A 83 -13.12 -11.72 7.26
CA VAL A 83 -13.96 -10.92 6.36
C VAL A 83 -13.14 -9.82 5.70
N LEU A 84 -12.33 -9.08 6.46
CA LEU A 84 -11.44 -8.04 5.92
C LEU A 84 -10.43 -8.61 4.90
N ASN A 85 -9.92 -9.83 5.12
CA ASN A 85 -9.00 -10.49 4.20
C ASN A 85 -9.66 -10.90 2.87
N VAL A 86 -10.81 -11.59 2.90
CA VAL A 86 -11.56 -11.97 1.69
C VAL A 86 -11.88 -10.73 0.84
N LEU A 87 -12.31 -9.65 1.50
CA LEU A 87 -12.64 -8.38 0.84
C LEU A 87 -11.39 -7.65 0.31
N GLY A 88 -10.23 -7.79 0.98
CA GLY A 88 -8.94 -7.28 0.51
C GLY A 88 -8.42 -8.02 -0.73
N VAL A 89 -8.50 -9.35 -0.76
CA VAL A 89 -8.18 -10.19 -1.94
C VAL A 89 -9.10 -9.82 -3.10
N ALA A 90 -10.40 -9.69 -2.84
CA ALA A 90 -11.38 -9.23 -3.81
C ALA A 90 -11.05 -7.86 -4.39
N LEU A 91 -10.69 -6.87 -3.54
CA LEU A 91 -10.28 -5.53 -3.96
C LEU A 91 -9.02 -5.53 -4.81
N ASN A 92 -8.00 -6.33 -4.45
CA ASN A 92 -6.80 -6.46 -5.29
C ASN A 92 -7.15 -7.04 -6.67
N SER A 93 -8.02 -8.06 -6.72
CA SER A 93 -8.53 -8.61 -8.00
C SER A 93 -9.33 -7.58 -8.81
N LEU A 94 -10.21 -6.79 -8.18
CA LEU A 94 -10.92 -5.69 -8.84
C LEU A 94 -9.95 -4.67 -9.44
N LEU A 95 -8.89 -4.31 -8.71
CA LEU A 95 -7.84 -3.39 -9.16
C LEU A 95 -6.97 -3.98 -10.29
N HIS A 96 -6.92 -5.30 -10.47
CA HIS A 96 -6.26 -5.96 -11.62
C HIS A 96 -7.17 -6.03 -12.85
N PHE A 97 -8.48 -6.21 -12.69
CA PHE A 97 -9.39 -6.53 -13.80
C PHE A 97 -9.99 -5.33 -14.54
N HIS A 98 -10.09 -4.15 -13.92
CA HIS A 98 -11.24 -3.29 -14.19
C HIS A 98 -10.88 -1.86 -14.61
N GLU A 99 -10.62 -1.71 -15.91
CA GLU A 99 -10.54 -0.44 -16.69
C GLU A 99 -11.84 0.41 -16.65
N HIS A 100 -12.83 0.00 -15.85
CA HIS A 100 -14.12 0.67 -15.63
C HIS A 100 -14.51 0.78 -14.13
N ALA A 101 -13.58 0.55 -13.18
CA ALA A 101 -13.85 0.47 -11.73
C ALA A 101 -14.19 1.79 -11.00
N THR A 102 -14.42 2.86 -11.74
CA THR A 102 -14.29 4.25 -11.28
C THR A 102 -15.44 4.74 -10.38
N ARG A 103 -15.68 4.08 -9.21
CA ARG A 103 -16.69 4.52 -8.24
C ARG A 103 -16.65 3.98 -6.79
N TRP A 104 -15.93 2.89 -6.47
CA TRP A 104 -16.17 2.17 -5.20
C TRP A 104 -14.94 1.56 -4.48
N THR A 105 -13.75 2.14 -4.60
CA THR A 105 -12.62 1.81 -3.68
C THR A 105 -12.83 2.46 -2.30
N LYS A 106 -14.03 2.29 -1.73
CA LYS A 106 -14.68 3.17 -0.76
C LYS A 106 -14.87 2.59 0.64
N SER A 107 -14.40 1.38 0.93
CA SER A 107 -14.53 0.81 2.28
C SER A 107 -13.59 -0.38 2.58
N MET A 108 -12.28 -0.15 2.71
CA MET A 108 -11.38 -1.06 3.44
C MET A 108 -10.23 -0.29 4.10
N THR A 109 -10.00 -0.55 5.39
CA THR A 109 -8.73 -0.41 6.15
C THR A 109 -7.85 0.85 5.90
N PHE A 110 -8.44 2.04 5.83
CA PHE A 110 -7.69 3.31 6.04
C PHE A 110 -7.76 3.85 7.48
N ARG A 111 -8.52 3.19 8.36
CA ARG A 111 -8.55 3.56 9.78
C ARG A 111 -7.22 3.22 10.45
N LYS A 112 -6.56 4.28 10.95
CA LYS A 112 -5.52 4.29 12.00
C LYS A 112 -4.03 4.14 11.59
N TYR A 113 -3.67 4.21 10.31
CA TYR A 113 -2.27 4.20 9.88
C TYR A 113 -1.75 5.58 9.48
N SER A 114 -1.33 6.35 10.49
CA SER A 114 -0.75 7.70 10.34
C SER A 114 0.79 7.69 10.45
N SER A 115 1.46 6.60 10.06
CA SER A 115 2.88 6.36 10.34
C SER A 115 3.74 5.93 9.16
N ILE A 116 3.16 5.53 8.02
CA ILE A 116 3.90 5.05 6.83
C ILE A 116 3.35 5.73 5.55
N PRO A 117 4.19 6.30 4.67
CA PRO A 117 3.77 6.75 3.33
C PRO A 117 3.38 5.57 2.43
N ILE A 118 2.38 5.77 1.57
CA ILE A 118 1.75 4.68 0.82
C ILE A 118 2.42 4.54 -0.56
N GLY A 119 2.74 3.29 -0.91
CA GLY A 119 3.81 2.95 -1.85
C GLY A 119 3.53 3.16 -3.34
N PHE A 120 4.56 2.81 -4.12
CA PHE A 120 4.63 2.94 -5.59
C PHE A 120 4.16 1.67 -6.31
N ARG A 121 3.69 1.82 -7.55
CA ARG A 121 3.44 0.71 -8.50
C ARG A 121 3.91 1.10 -9.91
N THR A 122 5.12 0.70 -10.25
CA THR A 122 5.82 1.01 -11.52
C THR A 122 5.41 0.12 -12.70
N SER A 123 4.44 -0.80 -12.54
CA SER A 123 4.07 -1.75 -13.58
C SER A 123 2.65 -2.29 -13.44
N MET A 124 1.74 -1.79 -14.29
CA MET A 124 0.61 -2.53 -14.88
C MET A 124 0.06 -1.73 -16.09
N ARG A 125 -0.72 -2.38 -16.96
CA ARG A 125 -1.55 -1.72 -17.98
C ARG A 125 -3.03 -2.08 -17.76
N PRO A 126 -3.98 -1.19 -18.08
CA PRO A 126 -3.80 0.16 -18.62
C PRO A 126 -3.15 1.12 -17.59
N PRO A 127 -2.43 2.17 -18.05
CA PRO A 127 -1.77 3.11 -17.14
C PRO A 127 -2.81 3.93 -16.37
N VAL A 128 -2.76 3.85 -15.04
CA VAL A 128 -3.61 4.65 -14.16
C VAL A 128 -3.18 6.11 -14.23
N THR A 129 -4.13 7.03 -14.40
CA THR A 129 -3.85 8.47 -14.46
C THR A 129 -3.94 9.12 -13.08
N ILE A 130 -3.25 10.26 -12.89
CA ILE A 130 -3.35 11.02 -11.63
C ILE A 130 -4.79 11.46 -11.33
N HIS A 131 -5.60 11.67 -12.38
CA HIS A 131 -6.99 12.09 -12.26
C HIS A 131 -7.83 11.01 -11.56
N GLN A 132 -7.69 9.75 -11.98
CA GLN A 132 -8.41 8.62 -11.36
C GLN A 132 -7.99 8.40 -9.90
N VAL A 133 -6.70 8.56 -9.58
CA VAL A 133 -6.22 8.48 -8.18
C VAL A 133 -6.71 9.67 -7.35
N LYS A 134 -6.71 10.88 -7.93
CA LYS A 134 -7.24 12.09 -7.29
C LYS A 134 -8.74 11.99 -7.02
N GLU A 135 -9.53 11.56 -7.99
CA GLU A 135 -10.98 11.32 -7.86
C GLU A 135 -11.26 10.35 -6.71
N LEU A 136 -10.50 9.25 -6.63
CA LEU A 136 -10.60 8.31 -5.52
C LEU A 136 -10.20 8.93 -4.17
N VAL A 137 -9.11 9.69 -4.11
CA VAL A 137 -8.68 10.39 -2.88
C VAL A 137 -9.72 11.44 -2.44
N ASP A 138 -10.35 12.15 -3.38
CA ASP A 138 -11.45 13.08 -3.11
C ASP A 138 -12.72 12.34 -2.63
N GLU A 139 -13.04 11.20 -3.25
CA GLU A 139 -14.17 10.36 -2.89
C GLU A 139 -14.01 9.72 -1.49
N LEU A 140 -12.84 9.17 -1.17
CA LEU A 140 -12.50 8.67 0.17
C LEU A 140 -12.55 9.77 1.23
N ARG A 141 -12.06 10.98 0.91
CA ARG A 141 -12.14 12.13 1.82
C ARG A 141 -13.59 12.57 2.04
N SER A 142 -14.45 12.50 1.01
CA SER A 142 -15.88 12.86 1.13
C SER A 142 -16.67 11.97 2.09
N GLN A 143 -16.26 10.71 2.29
CA GLN A 143 -16.81 9.82 3.33
C GLN A 143 -16.15 9.97 4.71
N ASN A 144 -15.12 10.81 4.86
CA ASN A 144 -14.27 10.91 6.06
C ASN A 144 -13.50 9.61 6.38
N LEU A 145 -13.11 8.85 5.34
CA LEU A 145 -12.32 7.62 5.49
C LEU A 145 -10.82 7.89 5.58
N ILE A 146 -10.38 9.02 5.01
CA ILE A 146 -9.00 9.54 5.06
C ILE A 146 -9.01 11.01 5.49
N THR A 147 -7.88 11.52 5.99
CA THR A 147 -7.77 12.93 6.40
C THR A 147 -7.65 13.88 5.20
N SER A 148 -7.81 15.18 5.46
CA SER A 148 -7.54 16.25 4.50
C SER A 148 -6.12 16.21 3.93
N ASP A 149 -5.16 15.70 4.70
CA ASP A 149 -3.72 15.74 4.41
C ASP A 149 -3.28 14.66 3.41
N VAL A 150 -4.14 13.73 3.01
CA VAL A 150 -3.81 12.76 1.97
C VAL A 150 -3.84 13.44 0.60
N LEU A 151 -2.73 13.34 -0.11
CA LEU A 151 -2.39 14.05 -1.35
C LEU A 151 -1.97 13.06 -2.43
N THR A 152 -2.51 13.21 -3.64
CA THR A 152 -2.04 12.46 -4.82
C THR A 152 -0.81 13.16 -5.40
N VAL A 153 0.32 12.46 -5.53
CA VAL A 153 1.59 13.06 -5.96
C VAL A 153 2.07 12.37 -7.24
N GLY A 154 2.10 13.10 -8.35
CA GLY A 154 2.65 12.64 -9.63
C GLY A 154 4.10 13.11 -9.82
N VAL A 155 4.97 12.23 -10.32
CA VAL A 155 6.41 12.48 -10.55
C VAL A 155 6.83 11.80 -11.86
N ALA A 156 7.19 12.59 -12.89
CA ALA A 156 7.37 12.09 -14.26
C ALA A 156 6.15 11.28 -14.74
N GLN A 157 6.27 9.95 -14.87
CA GLN A 157 5.17 9.04 -15.24
C GLN A 157 4.58 8.27 -14.04
N GLU A 158 5.19 8.39 -12.86
CA GLU A 158 4.80 7.67 -11.63
C GLU A 158 3.78 8.46 -10.80
N ILE A 159 2.96 7.75 -10.03
CA ILE A 159 1.95 8.33 -9.12
C ILE A 159 2.02 7.61 -7.77
N CYS A 160 1.96 8.36 -6.68
CA CYS A 160 1.86 7.83 -5.32
C CYS A 160 0.84 8.61 -4.47
N VAL A 161 0.52 8.08 -3.30
CA VAL A 161 -0.45 8.67 -2.35
C VAL A 161 0.26 8.98 -1.04
N LEU A 162 0.40 10.27 -0.74
CA LEU A 162 1.24 10.79 0.33
C LEU A 162 0.38 11.39 1.46
N ASN A 163 0.70 11.09 2.72
CA ASN A 163 0.20 11.92 3.83
C ASN A 163 1.11 13.16 3.95
N LYS A 164 0.61 14.32 3.52
CA LYS A 164 1.32 15.61 3.50
C LYS A 164 1.80 16.03 4.88
N ALA A 165 0.98 15.89 5.92
CA ALA A 165 1.35 16.28 7.28
C ALA A 165 2.50 15.40 7.81
N LEU A 166 2.39 14.07 7.65
CA LEU A 166 3.42 13.11 8.04
C LEU A 166 4.73 13.32 7.28
N PHE A 167 4.67 13.57 5.97
CA PHE A 167 5.85 13.86 5.16
C PHE A 167 6.56 15.15 5.60
N LEU A 168 5.80 16.20 5.90
CA LEU A 168 6.34 17.49 6.36
C LEU A 168 6.88 17.43 7.80
N GLU A 169 6.38 16.55 8.67
CA GLU A 169 7.00 16.25 9.96
C GLU A 169 8.29 15.43 9.77
N ASN A 170 8.19 14.27 9.11
CA ASN A 170 9.30 13.33 8.97
C ASN A 170 10.50 13.96 8.26
N SER A 171 10.29 14.70 7.16
CA SER A 171 11.37 15.40 6.42
C SER A 171 12.00 16.58 7.17
N ARG A 172 11.51 16.94 8.37
CA ARG A 172 12.15 17.88 9.30
C ARG A 172 12.79 17.17 10.50
N ARG A 173 12.22 16.04 10.91
CA ARG A 173 12.55 15.31 12.14
C ARG A 173 13.63 14.23 11.93
N PHE A 174 13.69 13.66 10.72
CA PHE A 174 14.63 12.62 10.32
C PHE A 174 15.22 13.00 8.96
N PRO A 175 16.44 13.55 8.91
CA PRO A 175 17.10 13.84 7.64
C PRO A 175 17.41 12.54 6.90
N ASN A 176 17.11 12.50 5.61
CA ASN A 176 17.46 11.36 4.76
C ASN A 176 18.99 11.25 4.62
N VAL A 177 19.50 10.02 4.68
CA VAL A 177 20.90 9.72 4.36
C VAL A 177 20.97 9.30 2.90
N PHE A 178 21.62 10.11 2.08
CA PHE A 178 21.79 9.82 0.66
C PHE A 178 23.00 8.93 0.42
N ILE A 179 22.82 7.88 -0.40
CA ILE A 179 23.90 7.01 -0.86
C ILE A 179 24.09 7.26 -2.36
N ASP A 180 25.24 7.80 -2.71
CA ASP A 180 25.67 7.97 -4.09
C ASP A 180 26.05 6.61 -4.69
N VAL A 181 25.30 6.23 -5.72
CA VAL A 181 25.43 5.00 -6.48
C VAL A 181 25.80 5.28 -7.95
N THR A 182 26.27 6.49 -8.29
CA THR A 182 26.62 6.89 -9.66
C THR A 182 27.60 5.90 -10.32
N LYS A 183 27.37 5.57 -11.61
CA LYS A 183 28.12 4.58 -12.39
C LYS A 183 29.65 4.67 -12.34
N THR A 184 30.18 5.87 -12.13
CA THR A 184 31.62 6.18 -12.14
C THR A 184 32.34 5.85 -10.84
N LEU A 185 31.62 5.35 -9.82
CA LEU A 185 32.19 4.87 -8.57
C LEU A 185 32.48 3.36 -8.64
N ASP A 186 33.59 2.93 -8.05
CA ASP A 186 33.87 1.50 -7.85
C ASP A 186 32.93 0.83 -6.83
N ARG A 187 32.35 1.63 -5.91
CA ARG A 187 31.44 1.21 -4.83
C ARG A 187 30.49 2.34 -4.42
N PRO A 188 29.27 2.03 -3.92
CA PRO A 188 28.40 3.01 -3.28
C PRO A 188 29.07 3.72 -2.09
N ARG A 189 28.72 4.99 -1.87
CA ARG A 189 29.23 5.82 -0.77
C ARG A 189 28.16 6.71 -0.17
N ILE A 190 28.32 7.08 1.10
CA ILE A 190 27.43 8.05 1.77
C ILE A 190 27.77 9.46 1.27
N LEU A 191 26.77 10.27 0.91
CA LEU A 191 26.96 11.69 0.61
C LEU A 191 27.07 12.53 1.90
N PRO A 192 27.78 13.67 1.87
CA PRO A 192 27.76 14.63 2.96
C PRO A 192 26.33 15.05 3.33
N ALA A 193 26.03 15.18 4.62
CA ALA A 193 24.68 15.54 5.11
C ALA A 193 24.18 16.94 4.68
N HIS A 194 25.06 17.74 4.06
CA HIS A 194 24.77 19.05 3.47
C HIS A 194 25.31 19.13 2.04
N ASP A 195 25.25 18.03 1.29
CA ASP A 195 25.46 18.04 -0.16
C ASP A 195 24.45 19.02 -0.82
N PRO A 196 24.91 20.05 -1.56
CA PRO A 196 24.01 21.11 -2.04
C PRO A 196 22.93 20.62 -3.01
N THR A 197 23.22 19.62 -3.83
CA THR A 197 22.30 19.13 -4.87
C THR A 197 21.13 18.37 -4.27
N THR A 198 21.41 17.39 -3.41
CA THR A 198 20.37 16.63 -2.68
C THR A 198 19.62 17.52 -1.70
N THR A 199 20.30 18.45 -1.01
CA THR A 199 19.63 19.41 -0.11
C THR A 199 18.63 20.29 -0.88
N SER A 200 19.06 20.91 -1.98
CA SER A 200 18.20 21.75 -2.83
C SER A 200 17.01 20.99 -3.39
N MET A 201 17.21 19.75 -3.87
CA MET A 201 16.12 18.89 -4.33
C MET A 201 15.10 18.60 -3.21
N VAL A 202 15.56 18.18 -2.02
CA VAL A 202 14.67 17.91 -0.89
C VAL A 202 13.89 19.15 -0.46
N GLU A 203 14.53 20.32 -0.48
CA GLU A 203 13.87 21.60 -0.18
C GLU A 203 12.81 21.97 -1.20
N ASP A 204 13.11 21.91 -2.50
CA ASP A 204 12.14 22.16 -3.59
C ASP A 204 10.94 21.21 -3.53
N ILE A 205 11.18 19.88 -3.45
CA ILE A 205 10.10 18.90 -3.34
C ILE A 205 9.24 19.14 -2.09
N ARG A 206 9.86 19.45 -0.94
CA ARG A 206 9.14 19.81 0.28
C ARG A 206 8.31 21.08 0.10
N ASP A 207 8.84 22.09 -0.57
CA ASP A 207 8.15 23.37 -0.81
C ASP A 207 6.97 23.21 -1.77
N GLN A 208 7.10 22.41 -2.83
CA GLN A 208 6.00 22.09 -3.75
C GLN A 208 4.87 21.36 -3.03
N ILE A 209 5.18 20.35 -2.20
CA ILE A 209 4.19 19.63 -1.38
C ILE A 209 3.58 20.55 -0.30
N GLN A 210 4.37 21.41 0.33
CA GLN A 210 3.89 22.39 1.31
C GLN A 210 2.90 23.38 0.69
N LYS A 211 3.15 23.83 -0.53
CA LYS A 211 2.32 24.79 -1.30
C LYS A 211 1.09 24.16 -1.96
N ALA A 212 1.03 22.84 -2.12
CA ALA A 212 -0.14 22.16 -2.69
C ALA A 212 -1.42 22.42 -1.86
N THR A 213 -2.36 23.19 -2.41
CA THR A 213 -3.68 23.48 -1.81
C THR A 213 -4.77 22.52 -2.26
N GLU A 214 -4.54 21.81 -3.37
CA GLU A 214 -5.45 20.80 -3.90
C GLU A 214 -5.13 19.41 -3.35
N SER A 215 -6.02 18.45 -3.60
CA SER A 215 -5.86 17.02 -3.31
C SER A 215 -4.89 16.29 -4.23
N SER A 216 -4.27 16.99 -5.17
CA SER A 216 -3.24 16.49 -6.07
C SER A 216 -2.14 17.52 -6.31
N VAL A 217 -0.92 17.06 -6.55
CA VAL A 217 0.18 17.87 -7.09
C VAL A 217 0.98 17.05 -8.11
N PHE A 218 1.38 17.68 -9.20
CA PHE A 218 2.49 17.20 -10.02
C PHE A 218 3.77 17.89 -9.56
N LEU A 219 4.78 17.12 -9.18
CA LEU A 219 6.09 17.66 -8.85
C LEU A 219 6.79 18.09 -10.13
N LYS A 220 7.24 19.33 -10.18
CA LYS A 220 8.12 19.86 -11.22
C LYS A 220 9.52 19.37 -10.92
N VAL A 221 10.06 18.59 -11.84
CA VAL A 221 11.37 17.93 -11.74
C VAL A 221 12.25 18.51 -12.84
N ALA A 222 13.45 18.99 -12.49
CA ALA A 222 14.48 19.28 -13.47
C ALA A 222 15.19 17.96 -13.81
N GLU A 223 14.79 17.32 -14.92
CA GLU A 223 15.21 15.95 -15.28
C GLU A 223 16.73 15.80 -15.49
N ASP A 224 17.43 16.91 -15.77
CA ASP A 224 18.88 17.01 -15.89
C ASP A 224 19.62 17.13 -14.54
N ILE A 225 18.91 17.52 -13.47
CA ILE A 225 19.45 17.77 -12.13
C ILE A 225 19.00 16.69 -11.13
N TYR A 226 17.73 16.27 -11.18
CA TYR A 226 17.10 15.42 -10.18
C TYR A 226 16.96 13.97 -10.66
N CYS A 227 17.50 13.02 -9.89
CA CYS A 227 17.22 11.60 -10.05
C CYS A 227 15.77 11.28 -9.62
N VAL A 228 14.90 10.88 -10.57
CA VAL A 228 13.50 10.55 -10.27
C VAL A 228 13.38 9.42 -9.23
N PRO A 229 14.10 8.28 -9.33
CA PRO A 229 14.13 7.26 -8.27
C PRO A 229 14.47 7.79 -6.86
N THR A 230 15.32 8.82 -6.72
CA THR A 230 15.56 9.48 -5.43
C THR A 230 14.30 10.14 -4.89
N ILE A 231 13.53 10.84 -5.75
CA ILE A 231 12.27 11.48 -5.36
C ILE A 231 11.25 10.43 -4.92
N LEU A 232 11.14 9.30 -5.63
CA LEU A 232 10.26 8.19 -5.22
C LEU A 232 10.68 7.64 -3.84
N GLY A 233 11.97 7.39 -3.63
CA GLY A 233 12.50 6.92 -2.34
C GLY A 233 12.27 7.91 -1.18
N LEU A 234 12.44 9.21 -1.43
CA LEU A 234 12.13 10.29 -0.48
C LEU A 234 10.64 10.30 -0.11
N LEU A 235 9.75 10.19 -1.10
CA LEU A 235 8.30 10.15 -0.93
C LEU A 235 7.80 8.89 -0.22
N ALA A 236 8.49 7.76 -0.38
CA ALA A 236 8.24 6.54 0.39
C ALA A 236 8.55 6.70 1.89
N GLY A 237 9.31 7.73 2.29
CA GLY A 237 9.71 7.97 3.68
C GLY A 237 10.63 6.91 4.29
N TYR A 238 11.23 6.05 3.47
CA TYR A 238 12.39 5.26 3.87
C TYR A 238 13.61 6.18 3.90
N PRO A 239 14.39 6.21 5.00
CA PRO A 239 15.31 7.32 5.22
C PRO A 239 16.66 7.16 4.52
N ILE A 240 16.98 5.98 3.98
CA ILE A 240 18.21 5.72 3.23
C ILE A 240 17.87 5.79 1.73
N VAL A 241 18.26 6.86 1.05
CA VAL A 241 17.80 7.14 -0.31
C VAL A 241 18.96 7.05 -1.30
N TYR A 242 18.79 6.28 -2.37
CA TYR A 242 19.81 6.19 -3.42
C TYR A 242 19.79 7.43 -4.32
N TRP A 243 20.98 7.89 -4.67
CA TRP A 243 21.22 9.02 -5.56
C TRP A 243 22.18 8.61 -6.68
N TYR A 244 21.91 9.03 -7.91
CA TYR A 244 22.91 9.06 -8.97
C TYR A 244 22.85 10.41 -9.70
N GLN A 245 23.99 10.87 -10.23
CA GLN A 245 24.09 12.12 -10.96
C GLN A 245 23.46 11.98 -12.38
N PRO A 246 22.30 12.58 -12.69
CA PRO A 246 21.55 12.24 -13.91
C PRO A 246 22.30 12.53 -15.22
N CYS A 247 23.10 13.60 -15.25
CA CYS A 247 23.91 13.95 -16.42
C CYS A 247 25.11 13.00 -16.70
N VAL A 248 25.34 11.99 -15.86
CA VAL A 248 26.28 10.88 -16.09
C VAL A 248 25.59 9.64 -16.68
N GLY A 249 24.24 9.58 -16.59
CA GLY A 249 23.41 8.46 -17.02
C GLY A 249 22.55 7.88 -15.89
N ASP A 250 21.72 6.92 -16.24
CA ASP A 250 20.80 6.17 -15.38
C ASP A 250 21.45 4.99 -14.63
N ALA A 251 22.51 4.41 -15.20
CA ALA A 251 23.18 3.24 -14.65
C ALA A 251 23.95 3.51 -13.34
N HIS A 252 24.03 2.48 -12.49
CA HIS A 252 24.55 2.57 -11.12
C HIS A 252 25.66 1.55 -10.80
N CYS A 253 26.49 1.85 -9.79
CA CYS A 253 27.58 0.99 -9.30
C CYS A 253 27.16 -0.19 -8.39
N LEU A 254 25.85 -0.45 -8.23
CA LEU A 254 25.34 -1.51 -7.34
C LEU A 254 25.53 -2.95 -7.84
N SER A 255 26.03 -3.15 -9.06
CA SER A 255 26.24 -4.49 -9.61
C SER A 255 27.28 -5.27 -8.81
N GLY A 256 26.90 -6.43 -8.25
CA GLY A 256 27.76 -7.25 -7.40
C GLY A 256 27.92 -6.73 -5.95
N ILE A 257 27.19 -5.69 -5.56
CA ILE A 257 27.20 -5.17 -4.18
C ILE A 257 26.14 -5.91 -3.35
N ASP A 258 26.55 -6.60 -2.29
CA ASP A 258 25.64 -7.28 -1.36
C ASP A 258 24.66 -6.26 -0.75
N LEU A 259 23.37 -6.61 -0.71
CA LEU A 259 22.33 -5.73 -0.17
C LEU A 259 21.73 -6.29 1.13
N GLN A 260 21.42 -5.38 2.05
CA GLN A 260 20.56 -5.65 3.19
C GLN A 260 19.16 -5.14 2.86
N VAL A 261 18.18 -6.05 2.83
CA VAL A 261 16.78 -5.72 2.58
C VAL A 261 16.06 -5.53 3.91
N PHE A 262 15.23 -4.48 3.98
CA PHE A 262 14.33 -4.17 5.07
C PHE A 262 12.91 -4.28 4.56
N LYS A 263 12.17 -5.28 5.00
CA LYS A 263 10.76 -5.47 4.63
C LYS A 263 9.88 -4.82 5.69
N VAL A 264 8.83 -4.12 5.27
CA VAL A 264 7.74 -3.70 6.17
C VAL A 264 6.61 -4.71 6.01
N LEU A 265 6.23 -5.38 7.09
CA LEU A 265 5.17 -6.38 7.09
C LEU A 265 3.95 -5.92 7.88
N GLN A 266 2.77 -6.36 7.45
CA GLN A 266 1.53 -6.35 8.22
C GLN A 266 1.04 -7.79 8.37
N GLY A 267 1.00 -8.30 9.60
CA GLY A 267 0.86 -9.74 9.82
C GLY A 267 2.00 -10.50 9.14
N ASN A 268 1.67 -11.32 8.13
CA ASN A 268 2.65 -12.04 7.30
C ASN A 268 2.91 -11.37 5.93
N ASP A 269 2.13 -10.35 5.57
CA ASP A 269 2.15 -9.76 4.23
C ASP A 269 3.18 -8.65 4.11
N VAL A 270 4.03 -8.72 3.09
CA VAL A 270 5.07 -7.71 2.80
C VAL A 270 4.42 -6.53 2.07
N LEU A 271 4.22 -5.41 2.79
CA LEU A 271 3.64 -4.19 2.22
C LEU A 271 4.64 -3.41 1.36
N SER A 272 5.90 -3.39 1.77
CA SER A 272 6.99 -2.75 1.04
C SER A 272 8.33 -3.39 1.39
N SER A 273 9.34 -3.14 0.56
CA SER A 273 10.72 -3.58 0.80
C SER A 273 11.69 -2.53 0.29
N PHE A 274 12.69 -2.23 1.12
CA PHE A 274 13.73 -1.25 0.84
C PHE A 274 15.11 -1.90 1.00
N SER A 275 16.17 -1.28 0.49
CA SER A 275 17.52 -1.82 0.59
C SER A 275 18.56 -0.81 1.09
N CYS A 276 19.71 -1.31 1.49
CA CYS A 276 20.93 -0.56 1.73
C CYS A 276 22.14 -1.43 1.34
N PRO A 277 23.23 -0.88 0.74
CA PRO A 277 24.47 -1.62 0.54
C PRO A 277 24.99 -2.16 1.87
N ARG A 278 25.20 -3.48 1.94
CA ARG A 278 25.45 -4.21 3.19
C ARG A 278 26.67 -3.69 3.96
N ASP A 279 27.73 -3.35 3.24
CA ASP A 279 28.96 -2.78 3.81
C ASP A 279 28.70 -1.45 4.53
N LEU A 280 27.69 -0.68 4.11
CA LEU A 280 27.34 0.63 4.67
C LEU A 280 26.31 0.56 5.83
N VAL A 281 25.63 -0.57 6.04
CA VAL A 281 24.57 -0.70 7.08
C VAL A 281 25.10 -0.44 8.50
N ASN A 282 26.38 -0.74 8.75
CA ASN A 282 27.02 -0.54 10.04
C ASN A 282 27.62 0.86 10.24
N GLU A 283 27.60 1.72 9.21
CA GLU A 283 28.06 3.11 9.35
C GLU A 283 27.19 3.85 10.37
N PRO A 284 27.77 4.58 11.35
CA PRO A 284 27.02 5.10 12.50
C PRO A 284 25.79 5.92 12.12
N VAL A 285 25.90 6.75 11.07
CA VAL A 285 24.80 7.59 10.57
C VAL A 285 23.67 6.78 9.93
N ILE A 286 23.98 5.74 9.16
CA ILE A 286 22.98 4.84 8.56
C ILE A 286 22.31 4.01 9.65
N LYS A 287 23.10 3.42 10.55
CA LYS A 287 22.57 2.59 11.63
C LYS A 287 21.63 3.38 12.54
N GLN A 288 22.06 4.55 13.03
CA GLN A 288 21.22 5.42 13.87
C GLN A 288 19.91 5.81 13.16
N THR A 289 19.99 6.07 11.85
CA THR A 289 18.83 6.46 11.04
C THR A 289 17.85 5.30 10.82
N LEU A 290 18.36 4.10 10.53
CA LEU A 290 17.56 2.88 10.39
C LEU A 290 16.93 2.45 11.73
N ASP A 291 17.68 2.49 12.82
CA ASP A 291 17.17 2.15 14.16
C ASP A 291 16.07 3.14 14.60
N ALA A 292 16.21 4.43 14.28
CA ALA A 292 15.18 5.44 14.51
C ALA A 292 13.92 5.18 13.66
N TRP A 293 14.07 4.86 12.38
CA TRP A 293 12.94 4.57 11.47
C TRP A 293 12.19 3.29 11.86
N LYS A 294 12.91 2.19 12.16
CA LYS A 294 12.32 0.96 12.71
C LYS A 294 11.51 1.25 13.96
N CYS A 295 12.09 2.01 14.90
CA CYS A 295 11.42 2.43 16.12
C CYS A 295 10.16 3.28 15.89
N ILE A 296 9.90 3.81 14.70
CA ILE A 296 8.65 4.52 14.36
C ILE A 296 7.65 3.56 13.70
N THR A 297 8.11 2.75 12.74
CA THR A 297 7.29 1.71 12.09
C THR A 297 6.71 0.74 13.11
N ASP A 298 7.56 0.20 13.98
CA ASP A 298 7.21 -0.79 15.02
C ASP A 298 6.36 -0.20 16.18
N ARG A 299 6.07 1.11 16.20
CA ARG A 299 5.09 1.72 17.15
C ARG A 299 3.65 1.52 16.71
N SER A 300 3.42 1.29 15.41
CA SER A 300 2.16 0.72 14.95
C SER A 300 2.12 -0.72 15.43
N LYS A 301 1.08 -1.12 16.18
CA LYS A 301 0.99 -2.50 16.69
C LYS A 301 0.84 -3.55 15.59
N ASP A 302 0.52 -3.06 14.40
CA ASP A 302 0.05 -3.81 13.26
C ASP A 302 1.14 -3.91 12.16
N PHE A 303 2.30 -3.28 12.37
CA PHE A 303 3.46 -3.33 11.46
C PHE A 303 4.73 -3.78 12.19
N HIS A 304 5.63 -4.46 11.46
CA HIS A 304 7.00 -4.72 11.95
C HIS A 304 8.02 -4.72 10.80
N VAL A 305 9.30 -4.48 11.11
CA VAL A 305 10.39 -4.49 10.12
C VAL A 305 11.24 -5.77 10.19
N GLU A 306 11.05 -6.69 9.25
CA GLU A 306 11.99 -7.81 9.02
C GLU A 306 13.27 -7.31 8.31
N THR A 307 14.41 -7.93 8.59
CA THR A 307 15.71 -7.58 7.98
C THR A 307 16.34 -8.83 7.37
N VAL A 308 16.38 -8.90 6.03
CA VAL A 308 16.83 -10.07 5.25
C VAL A 308 18.07 -9.72 4.43
N THR A 309 19.13 -10.49 4.55
CA THR A 309 20.38 -10.25 3.81
C THR A 309 20.38 -11.02 2.50
N THR A 310 20.42 -10.31 1.37
CA THR A 310 20.55 -10.91 0.03
C THR A 310 22.01 -10.96 -0.38
N LYS A 311 22.53 -12.17 -0.58
CA LYS A 311 23.84 -12.39 -1.25
C LYS A 311 23.69 -12.25 -2.76
N ASN A 312 24.73 -11.77 -3.45
CA ASN A 312 24.73 -11.70 -4.92
C ASN A 312 24.84 -13.07 -5.61
N GLU A 313 23.69 -13.74 -5.75
CA GLU A 313 23.47 -14.78 -6.78
C GLU A 313 22.43 -14.32 -7.83
N PHE A 314 21.75 -13.18 -7.60
CA PHE A 314 20.74 -12.61 -8.50
C PHE A 314 20.87 -11.09 -8.61
N THR A 315 20.78 -10.58 -9.84
CA THR A 315 20.78 -9.14 -10.12
C THR A 315 19.52 -8.49 -9.58
N VAL A 316 19.67 -7.55 -8.63
CA VAL A 316 18.57 -6.67 -8.21
C VAL A 316 18.48 -5.52 -9.20
N ASN A 317 17.47 -5.55 -10.06
CA ASN A 317 17.06 -4.38 -10.83
C ASN A 317 16.33 -3.42 -9.88
N LEU A 318 16.71 -2.14 -9.91
CA LEU A 318 15.99 -1.03 -9.27
C LEU A 318 14.97 -0.41 -10.23
#